data_AF-A0A836BHC0-F1
#
_entry.id   AF-A0A836BHC0-F1
#
_cell.length_a   1.000
_cell.length_b   1.000
_cell.length_c   1.000
_cell.angle_alpha   90.00
_cell.angle_beta   90.00
_cell.angle_gamma   90.00
#
_symmetry.space_group_name_H-M   'P 1'
#
loop_
_entity.id
_entity.type
_entity.pdbx_description
1 polymer ?
#
loop_
_entity_poly.entity_id
_entity_poly.type
_entity_poly.pdbx_seq_one_letter_code
_entity_poly.pdbx_strand_id
1 'polypeptide(L)'
;MTSFKDFNDSLLELVKSFEEKKTQLKVESDLESNIIKIFGENIDSLSKAQNGLDEITELAYTVAEHHPYWNLLYQCAQISRTILDKWEDDLSKEELEEIEWSIKELEHSCKKLKEKLD
;
A
#
# COMPACT_ATOMS: atom_id res chain seq x y z
N MET A 1 -1.82 -2.85 -32.63
CA MET A 1 -2.40 -2.38 -31.37
C MET A 1 -1.31 -1.67 -30.61
N THR A 2 -1.59 -0.52 -30.02
CA THR A 2 -0.68 0.15 -29.08
C THR A 2 -0.58 -0.68 -27.80
N SER A 3 0.65 -0.90 -27.33
CA SER A 3 0.98 -1.63 -26.11
C SER A 3 1.01 -0.70 -24.89
N PHE A 4 0.98 -1.27 -23.68
CA PHE A 4 1.17 -0.50 -22.44
C PHE A 4 2.54 0.19 -22.39
N LYS A 5 3.56 -0.42 -23.01
CA LYS A 5 4.86 0.20 -23.20
C LYS A 5 4.77 1.45 -24.09
N ASP A 6 4.03 1.37 -25.20
CA ASP A 6 3.87 2.54 -26.09
C ASP A 6 3.16 3.71 -25.38
N PHE A 7 2.22 3.38 -24.49
CA PHE A 7 1.59 4.37 -23.60
C PHE A 7 2.61 4.95 -22.60
N ASN A 8 3.40 4.11 -21.93
CA ASN A 8 4.45 4.56 -21.00
C ASN A 8 5.46 5.49 -21.68
N ASP A 9 5.92 5.13 -22.88
CA ASP A 9 6.87 5.94 -23.64
C ASP A 9 6.26 7.32 -23.99
N SER A 10 4.99 7.35 -24.43
CA SER A 10 4.26 8.61 -24.69
C SER A 10 4.05 9.45 -23.43
N LEU A 11 3.79 8.81 -22.30
CA LEU A 11 3.63 9.47 -21.01
C LEU A 11 4.95 10.10 -20.52
N LEU A 12 6.09 9.42 -20.72
CA LEU A 12 7.39 9.97 -20.35
C LEU A 12 7.74 11.21 -21.17
N GLU A 13 7.38 11.24 -22.45
CA GLU A 13 7.50 12.45 -23.27
C GLU A 13 6.63 13.60 -22.72
N LEU A 14 5.39 13.30 -22.33
CA LEU A 14 4.50 14.27 -21.70
C LEU A 14 5.11 14.82 -20.41
N VAL A 15 5.58 13.95 -19.51
CA VAL A 15 6.20 14.33 -18.23
C VAL A 15 7.40 15.25 -18.46
N LYS A 16 8.28 14.90 -19.40
CA LYS A 16 9.44 15.72 -19.76
C LYS A 16 9.04 17.13 -20.22
N SER A 17 7.95 17.26 -20.98
CA SER A 17 7.45 18.58 -21.43
C SER A 17 6.97 19.48 -20.28
N PHE A 18 6.62 18.90 -19.13
CA PHE A 18 6.25 19.63 -17.91
C PHE A 18 7.47 19.89 -17.01
N GLU A 19 8.45 18.98 -16.97
CA GLU A 19 9.73 19.22 -16.29
C GLU A 19 10.47 20.43 -16.89
N GLU A 20 10.42 20.63 -18.22
CA GLU A 20 10.94 21.83 -18.89
C GLU A 20 10.26 23.13 -18.42
N LYS A 21 9.02 23.03 -17.91
CA LYS A 21 8.26 24.15 -17.33
C LYS A 21 8.48 24.28 -15.81
N LYS A 22 9.49 23.57 -15.27
CA LYS A 22 9.86 23.50 -13.86
C LYS A 22 8.87 22.77 -12.96
N THR A 23 7.96 21.98 -13.52
CA THR A 23 7.10 21.09 -12.72
C THR A 23 7.89 19.84 -12.34
N GLN A 24 8.06 19.56 -11.05
CA GLN A 24 8.80 18.37 -10.60
C GLN A 24 7.85 17.17 -10.48
N LEU A 25 8.02 16.19 -11.36
CA LEU A 25 7.26 14.96 -11.35
C LEU A 25 8.20 13.78 -11.13
N LYS A 26 7.75 12.77 -10.39
CA LYS A 26 8.47 11.50 -10.29
C LYS A 26 7.62 10.39 -10.92
N VAL A 27 8.19 9.69 -11.89
CA VAL A 27 7.55 8.54 -12.52
C VAL A 27 8.27 7.26 -12.12
N GLU A 28 7.54 6.27 -11.65
CA GLU A 28 8.01 4.91 -11.38
C GLU A 28 7.21 3.95 -12.27
N SER A 29 7.89 3.20 -13.14
CA SER A 29 7.24 2.27 -14.09
C SER A 29 7.66 0.83 -13.80
N ASP A 30 6.68 -0.04 -13.58
CA ASP A 30 6.82 -1.50 -13.54
C ASP A 30 5.97 -2.08 -14.68
N LEU A 31 6.61 -2.25 -15.83
CA LEU A 31 5.94 -2.72 -17.03
C LEU A 31 5.64 -4.22 -16.99
N GLU A 32 6.30 -4.99 -16.12
CA GLU A 32 6.00 -6.42 -15.94
C GLU A 32 4.66 -6.59 -15.21
N SER A 33 4.42 -5.75 -14.21
CA SER A 33 3.16 -5.71 -13.46
C SER A 33 2.09 -4.81 -14.10
N ASN A 34 2.37 -4.14 -15.22
CA ASN A 34 1.51 -3.14 -15.87
C ASN A 34 1.16 -1.95 -14.96
N ILE A 35 2.12 -1.46 -14.17
CA ILE A 35 1.94 -0.36 -13.22
C ILE A 35 2.77 0.84 -13.67
N ILE A 36 2.15 2.02 -13.65
CA ILE A 36 2.85 3.31 -13.71
C ILE A 36 2.37 4.14 -12.53
N LYS A 37 3.29 4.67 -11.73
CA LYS A 37 3.02 5.59 -10.63
C LYS A 37 3.60 6.95 -10.96
N ILE A 38 2.78 7.99 -10.84
CA ILE A 38 3.18 9.38 -11.04
C ILE A 38 2.98 10.11 -9.72
N PHE A 39 4.05 10.69 -9.19
CA PHE A 39 4.02 11.48 -7.98
C PHE A 39 4.28 12.95 -8.31
N GLY A 40 3.51 13.83 -7.67
CA GLY A 40 3.65 15.27 -7.80
C GLY A 40 4.82 15.84 -7.00
N GLU A 41 4.91 17.17 -7.02
CA GLU A 41 5.94 17.92 -6.32
C GLU A 41 5.91 17.68 -4.81
N ASN A 42 7.07 17.71 -4.17
CA ASN A 42 7.24 17.60 -2.71
C ASN A 42 6.64 16.34 -2.08
N ILE A 43 6.42 15.28 -2.86
CA ILE A 43 5.98 14.00 -2.31
C ILE A 43 6.99 13.49 -1.28
N ASP A 44 6.52 13.20 -0.07
CA ASP A 44 7.32 12.66 1.01
C ASP A 44 7.15 11.13 1.12
N SER A 45 8.01 10.50 1.93
CA SER A 45 8.01 9.03 2.08
C SER A 45 6.81 8.50 2.87
N LEU A 46 6.27 9.27 3.81
CA LEU A 46 5.11 8.91 4.62
C LEU A 46 3.86 8.87 3.73
N SER A 47 3.62 9.93 2.96
CA SER A 47 2.53 10.00 1.97
C SER A 47 2.59 8.84 0.97
N LYS A 48 3.79 8.48 0.50
CA LYS A 48 3.97 7.29 -0.36
C LYS A 48 3.64 5.97 0.34
N ALA A 49 4.03 5.82 1.61
CA ALA A 49 3.76 4.62 2.38
C ALA A 49 2.27 4.46 2.65
N GLN A 50 1.58 5.54 3.02
CA GLN A 50 0.12 5.55 3.22
C GLN A 50 -0.62 5.17 1.94
N ASN A 51 -0.24 5.73 0.79
CA ASN A 51 -0.84 5.35 -0.49
C ASN A 51 -0.57 3.88 -0.86
N GLY A 52 0.66 3.39 -0.64
CA GLY A 52 0.97 1.98 -0.86
C GLY A 52 0.19 1.03 0.04
N LEU A 53 -0.13 1.48 1.26
CA LEU A 53 -0.95 0.73 2.21
C LEU A 53 -2.41 0.62 1.74
N ASP A 54 -2.97 1.63 1.08
CA ASP A 54 -4.35 1.60 0.55
C ASP A 54 -4.57 0.38 -0.37
N GLU A 55 -3.63 0.10 -1.26
CA GLU A 55 -3.67 -1.04 -2.18
C GLU A 55 -3.64 -2.39 -1.44
N ILE A 56 -2.85 -2.48 -0.35
CA ILE A 56 -2.79 -3.67 0.50
C ILE A 56 -4.11 -3.86 1.26
N THR A 57 -4.66 -2.75 1.79
CA THR A 57 -5.94 -2.74 2.49
C THR A 57 -7.08 -3.17 1.56
N GLU A 58 -7.13 -2.65 0.34
CA GLU A 58 -8.12 -3.04 -0.67
C GLU A 58 -8.05 -4.52 -1.00
N LEU A 59 -6.84 -5.04 -1.24
CA LEU A 59 -6.63 -6.47 -1.49
C LEU A 59 -7.14 -7.32 -0.31
N ALA A 60 -6.81 -6.91 0.92
CA ALA A 60 -7.21 -7.62 2.14
C ALA A 60 -8.73 -7.67 2.32
N TYR A 61 -9.45 -6.58 1.99
CA TYR A 61 -10.90 -6.49 2.13
C TYR A 61 -11.68 -7.18 1.00
N THR A 62 -11.28 -6.99 -0.26
CA THR A 62 -12.15 -7.30 -1.39
C THR A 62 -11.89 -8.68 -1.98
N VAL A 63 -10.64 -8.97 -2.29
CA VAL A 63 -10.24 -10.19 -3.01
C VAL A 63 -9.78 -11.27 -2.04
N ALA A 64 -9.14 -10.86 -0.94
CA ALA A 64 -8.55 -11.80 -0.03
C ALA A 64 -9.53 -12.36 0.99
N GLU A 65 -10.74 -11.84 1.28
CA GLU A 65 -11.58 -12.36 2.39
C GLU A 65 -11.81 -13.89 2.36
N HIS A 66 -11.70 -14.53 1.19
CA HIS A 66 -11.78 -15.99 1.03
C HIS A 66 -10.43 -16.73 1.04
N HIS A 67 -9.32 -16.01 0.98
CA HIS A 67 -7.95 -16.51 0.96
C HIS A 67 -7.47 -16.91 2.37
N PRO A 68 -6.81 -18.07 2.58
CA PRO A 68 -6.43 -18.53 3.93
C PRO A 68 -5.57 -17.56 4.76
N TYR A 69 -4.87 -16.62 4.12
CA TYR A 69 -3.98 -15.65 4.77
C TYR A 69 -4.57 -14.24 4.89
N TRP A 70 -5.83 -14.05 4.52
CA TRP A 70 -6.45 -12.72 4.45
C TRP A 70 -6.46 -12.00 5.78
N ASN A 71 -6.83 -12.69 6.86
CA ASN A 71 -6.90 -12.06 8.16
C ASN A 71 -5.49 -11.65 8.64
N LEU A 72 -4.45 -12.40 8.25
CA LEU A 72 -3.07 -11.98 8.54
C LEU A 72 -2.72 -10.68 7.82
N LEU A 73 -3.00 -10.61 6.52
CA LEU A 73 -2.72 -9.41 5.73
C LEU A 73 -3.55 -8.21 6.23
N TYR A 74 -4.82 -8.44 6.52
CA TYR A 74 -5.77 -7.45 7.00
C TYR A 74 -5.31 -6.81 8.31
N GLN A 75 -5.02 -7.62 9.33
CA GLN A 75 -4.63 -7.10 10.65
C GLN A 75 -3.27 -6.39 10.58
N CYS A 76 -2.32 -6.87 9.78
CA CYS A 76 -1.08 -6.14 9.51
C CYS A 76 -1.33 -4.77 8.84
N ALA A 77 -2.29 -4.70 7.91
CA ALA A 77 -2.65 -3.45 7.26
C ALA A 77 -3.32 -2.46 8.22
N GLN A 78 -4.17 -2.94 9.14
CA GLN A 78 -4.78 -2.10 10.18
C GLN A 78 -3.73 -1.52 11.12
N ILE A 79 -2.82 -2.34 11.65
CA ILE A 79 -1.72 -1.86 12.51
C ILE A 79 -0.87 -0.82 11.75
N SER A 80 -0.54 -1.12 10.50
CA SER A 80 0.25 -0.20 9.67
C SER A 80 -0.49 1.12 9.45
N ARG A 81 -1.82 1.09 9.26
CA ARG A 81 -2.64 2.29 9.09
C ARG A 81 -2.57 3.18 10.31
N THR A 82 -2.87 2.62 11.49
CA THR A 82 -2.84 3.35 12.76
C THR A 82 -1.47 3.99 13.00
N ILE A 83 -0.38 3.26 12.74
CA ILE A 83 0.99 3.77 12.92
C ILE A 83 1.30 4.90 11.92
N LEU A 84 0.95 4.74 10.64
CA LEU A 84 1.26 5.76 9.63
C LEU A 84 0.41 7.02 9.82
N ASP A 85 -0.85 6.88 10.22
CA ASP A 85 -1.74 8.03 10.47
C ASP A 85 -1.31 8.83 11.71
N LYS A 86 -0.64 8.16 12.66
CA LYS A 86 -0.05 8.78 13.87
C LYS A 86 1.45 8.97 13.78
N TRP A 87 2.04 8.95 12.59
CA TRP A 87 3.50 8.96 12.45
C TRP A 87 4.19 10.18 13.10
N GLU A 88 3.53 11.33 13.10
CA GLU A 88 4.03 12.59 13.68
C GLU A 88 3.34 12.95 15.02
N ASP A 89 2.53 12.04 15.57
CA ASP A 89 1.73 12.25 16.78
C ASP A 89 1.91 11.09 17.78
N ASP A 90 1.46 11.28 19.02
CA ASP A 90 1.40 10.18 19.99
C ASP A 90 0.18 9.28 19.73
N LEU A 91 0.37 7.97 19.91
CA LEU A 91 -0.74 7.01 19.94
C LEU A 91 -1.62 7.25 21.17
N SER A 92 -2.92 7.33 20.95
CA SER A 92 -3.90 7.31 22.04
C SER A 92 -4.01 5.92 22.67
N LYS A 93 -4.64 5.87 23.85
CA LYS A 93 -4.93 4.58 24.52
C LYS A 93 -5.84 3.70 23.66
N GLU A 94 -6.82 4.29 22.99
CA GLU A 94 -7.77 3.58 22.13
C GLU A 94 -7.05 2.95 20.93
N GLU A 95 -6.16 3.70 20.27
CA GLU A 95 -5.36 3.19 19.16
C GLU A 95 -4.39 2.08 19.57
N LEU A 96 -3.81 2.16 20.78
CA LEU A 96 -3.01 1.07 21.32
C LEU A 96 -3.86 -0.19 21.59
N GLU A 97 -5.07 -0.03 22.12
CA GLU A 97 -6.00 -1.14 22.34
C GLU A 97 -6.43 -1.81 21.02
N GLU A 98 -6.61 -1.04 19.95
CA GLU A 98 -6.88 -1.53 18.59
C GLU A 98 -5.70 -2.33 18.01
N ILE A 99 -4.47 -1.83 18.20
CA ILE A 99 -3.25 -2.55 17.81
C ILE A 99 -3.13 -3.87 18.59
N GLU A 100 -3.34 -3.85 19.91
CA GLU A 100 -3.32 -5.07 20.74
C GLU A 100 -4.38 -6.09 20.31
N TRP A 101 -5.57 -5.62 19.94
CA TRP A 101 -6.63 -6.47 19.42
C TRP A 101 -6.22 -7.11 18.09
N SER A 102 -5.64 -6.33 17.18
CA SER A 102 -5.15 -6.81 15.88
C SER A 102 -4.06 -7.88 16.05
N ILE A 103 -3.16 -7.71 17.02
CA ILE A 103 -2.13 -8.71 17.35
C ILE A 103 -2.75 -10.03 17.82
N LYS A 104 -3.79 -9.99 18.66
CA LYS A 104 -4.49 -11.21 19.10
C LYS A 104 -5.13 -11.96 17.92
N GLU A 105 -5.70 -11.23 16.97
CA GLU A 105 -6.26 -11.82 15.74
C GLU A 105 -5.17 -12.44 14.84
N LEU A 106 -3.99 -11.81 14.75
CA LEU A 106 -2.82 -12.37 14.07
C LEU A 106 -2.39 -13.70 14.70
N GLU A 107 -2.26 -13.74 16.03
CA GLU A 107 -1.88 -14.96 16.75
C GLU A 107 -2.89 -16.09 16.54
N HIS A 108 -4.18 -15.77 16.63
CA HIS A 108 -5.27 -16.73 16.41
C HIS A 108 -5.25 -17.29 14.98
N SER A 109 -5.04 -16.43 13.99
CA SER A 109 -4.92 -16.83 12.58
C SER A 109 -3.72 -17.75 12.37
N CYS A 110 -2.57 -17.44 12.98
CA CYS A 110 -1.40 -18.30 12.94
C CYS A 110 -1.65 -19.67 13.58
N LYS A 111 -2.34 -19.74 14.72
CA LYS A 111 -2.70 -21.01 15.38
C LYS A 111 -3.56 -21.89 14.48
N LYS A 112 -4.64 -21.32 13.89
CA LYS A 112 -5.50 -22.02 12.94
C LYS A 112 -4.75 -22.57 11.71
N LEU A 113 -3.74 -21.85 11.24
CA LEU A 113 -2.93 -22.32 10.12
C LEU A 113 -1.99 -23.44 10.53
N LYS A 114 -1.39 -23.38 11.73
CA LYS A 114 -0.56 -24.46 12.28
C LYS A 114 -1.35 -25.76 12.44
N GLU A 115 -2.56 -25.68 12.98
CA GLU A 115 -3.47 -26.83 13.12
C GLU A 115 -3.82 -27.52 11.78
N LYS A 116 -3.66 -26.84 10.63
CA LYS A 116 -3.87 -27.43 9.30
C LYS A 116 -2.61 -28.08 8.72
N LEU A 117 -1.45 -27.78 9.30
CA LEU A 117 -0.16 -28.33 8.89
C LEU A 117 0.18 -29.61 9.67
N ASP A 118 -0.43 -29.78 10.85
CA ASP A 118 -0.37 -30.97 11.69
C ASP A 118 -1.40 -32.04 11.25
#